data_AF-A4SLD7-F1
#
_entry.id   AF-A4SLD7-F1
#
_cell.length_a   1.000
_cell.length_b   1.000
_cell.length_c   1.000
_cell.angle_alpha   90.00
_cell.angle_beta   90.00
_cell.angle_gamma   90.00
#
_symmetry.space_group_name_H-M   'P 1'
#
loop_
_entity.id
_entity.type
_entity.pdbx_description
1 polymer ?
#
loop_
_entity_poly.entity_id
_entity_poly.type
_entity_poly.pdbx_seq_one_letter_code
_entity_poly.pdbx_strand_id
1 'polypeptide(L)'
;MHFTSRQTLLDWVRRGRLAQTHLPAALALCDLPPASARWQWLFDRLLLWLGSLCLGAGLVFFVAFNWQELGRVSRLALLELPLLAMLVLLWRKPMTAPPRQALLLAMALNIGALLALVGQTYQTGADPWQLFATWALMLLPLAALGQSPLLWTTSWLLGQLALMLYWRLGLFSFFFGFDEEGLGWCLILLNAALWGALLLAPTRLKLMPAWLPGLAAGLGVTLLTLLALFDAASPWVWPAWLGWLAAAYALWHHRFIAGLAMGCLSLIAVILTALGKWMDPDVDGFLLLSLIAIGLSVAASRWLQQQRRSHA
;
A
#
# COMPACT_ATOMS: atom_id res chain seq x y z
N MET A 1 -23.85 6.89 -16.74
CA MET A 1 -24.87 6.12 -15.98
C MET A 1 -24.66 6.43 -14.51
N HIS A 2 -25.50 7.27 -13.92
CA HIS A 2 -25.41 7.58 -12.49
C HIS A 2 -25.70 6.29 -11.69
N PHE A 3 -24.79 5.89 -10.82
CA PHE A 3 -25.01 4.75 -9.92
C PHE A 3 -26.06 5.17 -8.87
N THR A 4 -27.33 4.86 -9.12
CA THR A 4 -28.39 5.05 -8.14
C THR A 4 -28.15 4.13 -6.96
N SER A 5 -27.74 4.71 -5.83
CA SER A 5 -27.50 3.93 -4.61
C SER A 5 -28.83 3.50 -3.98
N ARG A 6 -28.85 2.37 -3.28
CA ARG A 6 -30.01 1.92 -2.47
C ARG A 6 -30.54 3.04 -1.56
N GLN A 7 -29.64 3.87 -1.04
CA GLN A 7 -29.99 5.01 -0.19
C GLN A 7 -30.72 6.10 -0.97
N THR A 8 -30.35 6.36 -2.22
CA THR A 8 -31.01 7.33 -3.09
C THR A 8 -32.46 6.93 -3.38
N LEU A 9 -32.70 5.64 -3.65
CA LEU A 9 -34.05 5.09 -3.85
C LEU A 9 -34.89 5.15 -2.57
N LEU A 10 -34.29 4.85 -1.41
CA LEU A 10 -34.95 4.99 -0.11
C LEU A 10 -35.26 6.44 0.24
N ASP A 11 -34.39 7.39 -0.12
CA ASP A 11 -34.65 8.82 0.06
C ASP A 11 -35.76 9.33 -0.87
N TRP A 12 -35.91 8.78 -2.08
CA TRP A 12 -37.05 9.08 -2.96
C TRP A 12 -38.37 8.57 -2.39
N VAL A 13 -38.35 7.40 -1.75
CA VAL A 13 -39.51 6.89 -1.00
C VAL A 13 -39.83 7.79 0.19
N ARG A 14 -38.82 8.18 0.99
CA ARG A 14 -39.00 9.08 2.15
C ARG A 14 -39.54 10.46 1.76
N ARG A 15 -39.14 10.98 0.60
CA ARG A 15 -39.59 12.27 0.06
C ARG A 15 -40.91 12.18 -0.73
N GLY A 16 -41.58 11.02 -0.75
CA GLY A 16 -42.83 10.82 -1.46
C GLY A 16 -42.71 10.85 -3.00
N ARG A 17 -41.49 10.84 -3.54
CA ARG A 17 -41.23 10.84 -4.99
C ARG A 17 -41.40 9.46 -5.63
N LEU A 18 -41.46 8.40 -4.80
CA LEU A 18 -41.62 7.02 -5.24
C LEU A 18 -42.52 6.30 -4.22
N ALA A 19 -43.64 5.74 -4.67
CA ALA A 19 -44.53 5.02 -3.77
C ALA A 19 -43.86 3.74 -3.26
N GLN A 20 -44.06 3.38 -1.99
CA GLN A 20 -43.43 2.20 -1.38
C GLN A 20 -43.70 0.90 -2.15
N THR A 21 -44.84 0.80 -2.83
CA THR A 21 -45.23 -0.32 -3.69
C THR A 21 -44.32 -0.50 -4.91
N HIS A 22 -43.68 0.57 -5.41
CA HIS A 22 -42.78 0.53 -6.56
C HIS A 22 -41.30 0.37 -6.18
N LEU A 23 -40.97 0.39 -4.88
CA LEU A 23 -39.61 0.22 -4.39
C LEU A 23 -38.97 -1.13 -4.82
N PRO A 24 -39.66 -2.28 -4.77
CA PRO A 24 -39.08 -3.55 -5.21
C PRO A 24 -38.73 -3.55 -6.71
N ALA A 25 -39.61 -2.97 -7.54
CA ALA A 25 -39.39 -2.86 -8.99
C ALA A 25 -38.24 -1.90 -9.32
N ALA A 26 -38.14 -0.77 -8.61
CA ALA A 26 -37.03 0.18 -8.77
C ALA A 26 -35.68 -0.41 -8.34
N LEU A 27 -35.66 -1.25 -7.29
CA LEU A 27 -34.47 -1.98 -6.85
C LEU A 27 -34.04 -3.05 -7.87
N ALA A 28 -35.00 -3.77 -8.46
CA ALA A 28 -34.74 -4.75 -9.50
C ALA A 28 -34.16 -4.09 -10.78
N LEU A 29 -34.69 -2.93 -11.19
CA LEU A 29 -34.16 -2.14 -12.31
C LEU A 29 -32.74 -1.59 -12.07
N CYS A 30 -32.32 -1.48 -10.81
CA CYS A 30 -31.00 -0.98 -10.42
C CYS A 30 -30.00 -2.10 -10.02
N ASP A 31 -30.35 -3.37 -10.19
CA ASP A 31 -29.57 -4.54 -9.74
C ASP A 31 -29.16 -4.45 -8.26
N LEU A 32 -30.13 -4.16 -7.38
CA LEU A 32 -29.95 -4.10 -5.92
C LEU A 32 -30.84 -5.15 -5.23
N PRO A 33 -30.30 -6.07 -4.42
CA PRO A 33 -28.90 -6.21 -3.95
C PRO A 33 -27.91 -6.55 -5.07
N PRO A 34 -26.59 -6.30 -4.89
CA PRO A 34 -25.59 -6.61 -5.92
C PRO A 34 -25.75 -8.07 -6.35
N ALA A 35 -25.97 -8.27 -7.66
CA ALA A 35 -26.15 -9.60 -8.23
C ALA A 35 -25.03 -10.55 -7.78
N SER A 36 -25.33 -11.84 -7.67
CA SER A 36 -24.38 -12.90 -7.32
C SER A 36 -23.07 -12.80 -8.12
N ALA A 37 -23.14 -12.37 -9.38
CA ALA A 37 -22.00 -12.10 -10.25
C ALA A 37 -21.00 -11.06 -9.69
N ARG A 38 -21.45 -10.02 -8.98
CA ARG A 38 -20.54 -9.02 -8.37
C ARG A 38 -19.80 -9.60 -7.16
N TRP A 39 -20.45 -10.46 -6.39
CA TRP A 39 -19.81 -11.19 -5.29
C TRP A 39 -18.78 -12.18 -5.83
N GLN A 40 -19.15 -12.96 -6.85
CA GLN A 40 -18.23 -13.88 -7.53
C GLN A 40 -17.00 -13.13 -8.05
N TRP A 41 -17.18 -12.00 -8.75
CA TRP A 41 -16.07 -11.17 -9.22
C TRP A 41 -15.16 -10.66 -8.10
N LEU A 42 -15.71 -10.32 -6.93
CA LEU A 42 -14.92 -9.90 -5.77
C LEU A 42 -14.12 -11.08 -5.22
N PHE A 43 -14.78 -12.21 -5.01
CA PHE A 43 -14.14 -13.43 -4.53
C PHE A 43 -13.05 -13.90 -5.49
N ASP A 44 -13.30 -13.93 -6.79
CA ASP A 44 -12.32 -14.30 -7.81
C ASP A 44 -11.04 -13.44 -7.71
N ARG A 45 -11.20 -12.13 -7.49
CA ARG A 45 -10.07 -11.22 -7.29
C ARG A 45 -9.34 -11.48 -5.99
N LEU A 46 -10.07 -11.65 -4.88
CA LEU A 46 -9.45 -11.93 -3.58
C LEU A 46 -8.69 -13.26 -3.62
N LEU A 47 -9.29 -14.31 -4.18
CA LEU A 47 -8.67 -15.62 -4.36
C LEU A 47 -7.46 -15.55 -5.29
N LEU A 48 -7.52 -14.77 -6.37
CA LEU A 48 -6.39 -14.58 -7.27
C LEU A 48 -5.19 -13.95 -6.54
N TRP A 49 -5.42 -12.88 -5.77
CA TRP A 49 -4.37 -12.19 -5.03
C TRP A 49 -3.81 -13.04 -3.89
N LEU A 50 -4.68 -13.62 -3.07
CA LEU A 50 -4.28 -14.52 -1.99
C LEU A 50 -3.56 -15.75 -2.53
N GLY A 51 -4.07 -16.37 -3.58
CA GLY A 51 -3.45 -17.51 -4.24
C GLY A 51 -2.06 -17.16 -4.76
N SER A 52 -1.89 -16.01 -5.42
CA SER A 52 -0.57 -15.54 -5.88
C SER A 52 0.41 -15.33 -4.71
N LEU A 53 -0.05 -14.75 -3.60
CA LEU A 53 0.77 -14.53 -2.41
C LEU A 53 1.15 -15.87 -1.73
N CYS A 54 0.18 -16.76 -1.56
CA CYS A 54 0.39 -18.08 -0.97
C CYS A 54 1.33 -18.94 -1.82
N LEU A 55 1.24 -18.88 -3.15
CA LEU A 55 2.17 -19.57 -4.04
C LEU A 55 3.59 -19.01 -3.92
N GLY A 56 3.75 -17.69 -3.91
CA GLY A 56 5.04 -17.05 -3.70
C GLY A 56 5.67 -17.39 -2.34
N ALA A 57 4.89 -17.27 -1.26
CA ALA A 57 5.33 -17.62 0.09
C ALA A 57 5.61 -19.12 0.25
N GLY A 58 4.75 -19.97 -0.31
CA GLY A 58 4.90 -21.42 -0.31
C GLY A 58 6.18 -21.85 -1.01
N LEU A 59 6.53 -21.22 -2.14
CA LEU A 59 7.79 -21.47 -2.84
C LEU A 59 9.00 -21.12 -1.96
N VAL A 60 8.99 -19.93 -1.33
CA VAL A 60 10.06 -19.48 -0.42
C VAL A 60 10.21 -20.44 0.76
N PHE A 61 9.11 -20.77 1.43
CA PHE A 61 9.14 -21.67 2.59
C PHE A 61 9.52 -23.10 2.22
N PHE A 62 9.09 -23.59 1.05
CA PHE A 62 9.46 -24.91 0.58
C PHE A 62 10.98 -25.01 0.38
N VAL A 63 11.59 -24.02 -0.27
CA VAL A 63 13.05 -24.00 -0.46
C VAL A 63 13.79 -23.82 0.87
N ALA A 64 13.28 -22.98 1.76
CA ALA A 64 13.88 -22.76 3.08
C ALA A 64 13.81 -24.00 3.97
N PHE A 65 12.68 -24.69 4.01
CA PHE A 65 12.47 -25.90 4.81
C PHE A 65 13.32 -27.07 4.29
N ASN A 66 13.30 -27.31 2.98
CA ASN A 66 14.05 -28.41 2.36
C ASN A 66 15.51 -28.03 2.05
N TRP A 67 16.03 -26.95 2.65
CA TRP A 67 17.35 -26.41 2.31
C TRP A 67 18.46 -27.46 2.46
N GLN A 68 18.46 -28.22 3.55
CA GLN A 68 19.50 -29.22 3.83
C GLN A 68 19.45 -30.42 2.86
N GLU A 69 18.24 -30.80 2.42
CA GLU A 69 18.01 -31.98 1.57
C GLU A 69 18.19 -31.68 0.08
N LEU A 70 17.93 -30.45 -0.36
CA LEU A 70 18.04 -30.06 -1.76
C LEU A 70 19.50 -29.81 -2.16
N GLY A 71 19.95 -30.42 -3.26
CA GLY A 71 21.22 -30.06 -3.90
C GLY A 71 21.21 -28.66 -4.54
N ARG A 72 22.38 -28.07 -4.77
CA ARG A 72 22.52 -26.69 -5.32
C ARG A 72 21.73 -26.49 -6.63
N VAL A 73 21.84 -27.43 -7.56
CA VAL A 73 21.15 -27.38 -8.85
C VAL A 73 19.63 -27.47 -8.66
N SER A 74 19.15 -28.33 -7.75
CA SER A 74 17.73 -28.46 -7.46
C SER A 74 17.15 -27.17 -6.88
N ARG A 75 17.87 -26.50 -5.98
CA ARG A 75 17.44 -25.21 -5.41
C ARG A 75 17.32 -24.13 -6.49
N LEU A 76 18.30 -24.04 -7.39
CA LEU A 76 18.26 -23.11 -8.52
C LEU A 76 17.11 -23.44 -9.48
N ALA A 77 16.99 -24.70 -9.90
CA ALA A 77 15.94 -25.15 -10.80
C ALA A 77 14.53 -24.89 -10.24
N LEU A 78 14.33 -25.10 -8.93
CA LEU A 78 13.04 -24.85 -8.26
C LEU A 78 12.60 -23.39 -8.31
N LEU A 79 13.52 -22.43 -8.41
CA LEU A 79 13.19 -21.01 -8.49
C LEU A 79 13.25 -20.46 -9.92
N GLU A 80 14.22 -20.91 -10.72
CA GLU A 80 14.38 -20.49 -12.12
C GLU A 80 13.29 -21.04 -13.04
N LEU A 81 12.93 -22.33 -12.93
CA LEU A 81 11.93 -22.93 -13.82
C LEU A 81 10.55 -22.27 -13.69
N PRO A 82 10.02 -21.99 -12.48
CA PRO A 82 8.77 -21.25 -12.36
C PRO A 82 8.89 -19.82 -12.89
N LEU A 83 10.03 -19.15 -12.69
CA LEU A 83 10.23 -17.80 -13.23
C LEU A 83 10.18 -17.79 -14.76
N LEU A 84 10.86 -18.74 -15.41
CA LEU A 84 10.82 -18.92 -16.86
C LEU A 84 9.41 -19.27 -17.35
N ALA A 85 8.70 -20.16 -16.65
CA ALA A 85 7.32 -20.50 -16.98
C ALA A 85 6.38 -19.28 -16.92
N MET A 86 6.54 -18.44 -15.90
CA MET A 86 5.77 -17.19 -15.77
C MET A 86 6.10 -16.20 -16.89
N LEU A 87 7.38 -16.04 -17.26
CA LEU A 87 7.81 -15.21 -18.40
C LEU A 87 7.21 -15.70 -19.72
N VAL A 88 7.27 -17.01 -19.98
CA VAL A 88 6.69 -17.62 -21.19
C VAL A 88 5.17 -17.42 -21.22
N LEU A 89 4.49 -17.57 -20.07
CA LEU A 89 3.04 -17.33 -19.98
C LEU A 89 2.68 -15.87 -20.28
N LEU A 90 3.46 -14.92 -19.74
CA LEU A 90 3.29 -13.49 -19.99
C LEU A 90 3.49 -13.14 -21.47
N TRP A 91 4.45 -13.80 -22.13
CA TRP A 91 4.74 -13.58 -23.55
C TRP A 91 3.70 -14.22 -24.49
N ARG A 92 3.28 -15.46 -24.21
CA ARG A 92 2.41 -16.23 -25.11
C ARG A 92 0.93 -15.89 -24.97
N LYS A 93 0.47 -15.52 -23.78
CA LYS A 93 -0.97 -15.35 -23.51
C LYS A 93 -1.31 -13.88 -23.30
N PRO A 94 -2.15 -13.27 -24.15
CA PRO A 94 -2.70 -11.96 -23.85
C PRO A 94 -3.61 -12.09 -22.62
N MET A 95 -3.18 -11.52 -21.50
CA MET A 95 -3.93 -11.53 -20.25
C MET A 95 -4.65 -10.20 -20.03
N THR A 96 -5.84 -10.27 -19.40
CA THR A 96 -6.50 -9.10 -18.82
C THR A 96 -5.68 -8.55 -17.65
N ALA A 97 -5.96 -7.31 -17.22
CA ALA A 97 -5.12 -6.63 -16.23
C ALA A 97 -4.97 -7.37 -14.88
N PRO A 98 -6.03 -7.91 -14.23
CA PRO A 98 -5.88 -8.56 -12.92
C PRO A 98 -4.95 -9.79 -12.90
N PRO A 99 -5.13 -10.82 -13.75
CA PRO A 99 -4.23 -11.98 -13.76
C PRO A 99 -2.81 -11.61 -14.19
N ARG A 100 -2.65 -10.63 -15.07
CA ARG A 100 -1.32 -10.10 -15.44
C ARG A 100 -0.61 -9.50 -14.22
N GLN A 101 -1.30 -8.68 -13.43
CA GLN A 101 -0.70 -8.05 -12.24
C GLN A 101 -0.39 -9.08 -11.14
N ALA A 102 -1.24 -10.10 -10.96
CA ALA A 102 -0.97 -11.20 -10.05
C ALA A 102 0.25 -12.02 -10.50
N LEU A 103 0.38 -12.32 -11.79
CA LEU A 103 1.55 -13.01 -12.35
C LEU A 103 2.82 -12.19 -12.14
N LEU A 104 2.78 -10.89 -12.40
CA LEU A 104 3.88 -9.96 -12.16
C LEU A 104 4.28 -9.91 -10.68
N LEU A 105 3.32 -9.95 -9.75
CA LEU A 105 3.59 -10.05 -8.32
C LEU A 105 4.28 -11.36 -7.96
N ALA A 106 3.79 -12.49 -8.46
CA ALA A 106 4.40 -13.81 -8.23
C ALA A 106 5.85 -13.84 -8.75
N MET A 107 6.10 -13.26 -9.93
CA MET A 107 7.45 -13.10 -10.46
C MET A 107 8.32 -12.23 -9.56
N ALA A 108 7.80 -11.12 -9.04
CA ALA A 108 8.55 -10.25 -8.14
C ALA A 108 8.96 -10.96 -6.84
N LEU A 109 8.07 -11.77 -6.26
CA LEU A 109 8.39 -12.60 -5.10
C LEU A 109 9.42 -13.68 -5.41
N ASN A 110 9.30 -14.33 -6.58
CA ASN A 110 10.26 -15.36 -7.00
C ASN A 110 11.67 -14.77 -7.26
N ILE A 111 11.76 -13.57 -7.84
CA ILE A 111 13.04 -12.83 -7.96
C ILE A 111 13.65 -12.58 -6.58
N GLY A 112 12.86 -12.17 -5.59
CA GLY A 112 13.34 -12.02 -4.21
C GLY A 112 13.85 -13.33 -3.62
N ALA A 113 13.14 -14.43 -3.86
CA ALA A 113 13.55 -15.77 -3.44
C ALA A 113 14.89 -16.19 -4.09
N LEU A 114 15.09 -15.91 -5.38
CA LEU A 114 16.35 -16.16 -6.09
C LEU A 114 17.51 -15.36 -5.50
N LEU A 115 17.30 -14.06 -5.25
CA LEU A 115 18.32 -13.22 -4.63
C LEU A 115 18.70 -13.72 -3.24
N ALA A 116 17.72 -14.15 -2.43
CA ALA A 116 17.97 -14.74 -1.13
C ALA A 116 18.72 -16.08 -1.23
N LEU A 117 18.34 -16.96 -2.18
CA LEU A 117 19.03 -18.23 -2.45
C LEU A 117 20.51 -17.98 -2.80
N VAL A 118 20.78 -17.01 -3.67
CA VAL A 118 22.15 -16.64 -4.07
C VAL A 118 22.94 -16.12 -2.86
N GLY A 119 22.38 -15.18 -2.09
CA GLY A 119 23.03 -14.63 -0.90
C GLY A 119 23.39 -15.71 0.13
N GLN A 120 22.49 -16.67 0.35
CA GLN A 120 22.72 -17.78 1.29
C GLN A 120 23.70 -18.84 0.74
N THR A 121 23.62 -19.17 -0.55
CA THR A 121 24.45 -20.24 -1.16
C THR A 121 25.90 -19.82 -1.27
N TYR A 122 26.15 -18.58 -1.68
CA TYR A 122 27.49 -18.06 -1.90
C TYR A 122 28.04 -17.28 -0.70
N GLN A 123 27.28 -17.21 0.40
CA GLN A 123 27.63 -16.47 1.61
C GLN A 123 28.28 -15.14 1.26
N THR A 124 27.64 -14.36 0.37
CA THR A 124 28.28 -13.25 -0.33
C THR A 124 28.76 -12.11 0.58
N GLY A 125 28.64 -12.24 1.90
CA GLY A 125 28.91 -11.20 2.89
C GLY A 125 28.12 -9.91 2.62
N ALA A 126 27.14 -9.98 1.70
CA ALA A 126 26.43 -8.82 1.22
C ALA A 126 25.46 -8.39 2.31
N ASP A 127 25.60 -7.14 2.73
CA ASP A 127 24.70 -6.57 3.72
C ASP A 127 23.23 -6.69 3.26
N PRO A 128 22.28 -6.85 4.18
CA PRO A 128 20.85 -6.96 3.85
C PRO A 128 20.33 -5.85 2.93
N TRP A 129 20.87 -4.63 3.02
CA TRP A 129 20.47 -3.51 2.17
C TRP A 129 20.74 -3.77 0.68
N GLN A 130 21.84 -4.45 0.32
CA GLN A 130 22.20 -4.73 -1.07
C GLN A 130 21.20 -5.68 -1.72
N LEU A 131 20.70 -6.65 -0.97
CA LEU A 131 19.67 -7.57 -1.44
C LEU A 131 18.40 -6.79 -1.79
N PHE A 132 17.91 -5.94 -0.88
CA PHE A 132 16.69 -5.18 -1.11
C PHE A 132 16.85 -4.11 -2.20
N ALA A 133 18.02 -3.46 -2.29
CA ALA A 133 18.33 -2.51 -3.36
C ALA A 133 18.35 -3.18 -4.73
N THR A 134 19.05 -4.31 -4.85
CA THR A 134 19.12 -5.10 -6.09
C THR A 134 17.73 -5.61 -6.47
N TRP A 135 16.96 -6.10 -5.49
CA TRP A 135 15.60 -6.53 -5.71
C TRP A 135 14.72 -5.40 -6.24
N ALA A 136 14.74 -4.22 -5.61
CA ALA A 136 14.03 -3.05 -6.08
C ALA A 136 14.42 -2.69 -7.53
N LEU A 137 15.71 -2.64 -7.82
CA LEU A 137 16.23 -2.31 -9.15
C LEU A 137 15.73 -3.28 -10.23
N MET A 138 15.72 -4.59 -9.94
CA MET A 138 15.21 -5.60 -10.86
C MET A 138 13.70 -5.49 -11.12
N LEU A 139 12.93 -4.95 -10.16
CA LEU A 139 11.49 -4.75 -10.34
C LEU A 139 11.14 -3.52 -11.17
N LEU A 140 12.00 -2.50 -11.25
CA LEU A 140 11.74 -1.27 -12.02
C LEU A 140 11.38 -1.52 -13.50
N PRO A 141 12.16 -2.28 -14.30
CA PRO A 141 11.80 -2.52 -15.70
C PRO A 141 10.50 -3.31 -15.82
N LEU A 142 10.25 -4.27 -14.91
CA LEU A 142 9.00 -5.05 -14.88
C LEU A 142 7.79 -4.17 -14.51
N ALA A 143 7.96 -3.22 -13.59
CA ALA A 143 6.94 -2.27 -13.19
C ALA A 143 6.59 -1.30 -14.32
N ALA A 144 7.60 -0.81 -15.04
CA ALA A 144 7.45 0.09 -16.19
C ALA A 144 6.79 -0.61 -17.39
N LEU A 145 7.34 -1.76 -17.81
CA LEU A 145 6.81 -2.52 -18.96
C LEU A 145 5.44 -3.13 -18.66
N GLY A 146 5.25 -3.64 -17.44
CA GLY A 146 3.98 -4.20 -16.98
C GLY A 146 2.93 -3.16 -16.61
N GLN A 147 3.28 -1.87 -16.59
CA GLN A 147 2.46 -0.75 -16.11
C GLN A 147 1.73 -1.09 -14.81
N SER A 148 2.42 -1.80 -13.89
CA SER A 148 1.81 -2.38 -12.70
C SER A 148 2.00 -1.42 -11.52
N PRO A 149 0.92 -0.79 -11.01
CA PRO A 149 1.02 0.07 -9.84
C PRO A 149 1.52 -0.70 -8.61
N LEU A 150 1.18 -1.98 -8.54
CA LEU A 150 1.61 -2.88 -7.47
C LEU A 150 3.13 -3.12 -7.50
N LEU A 151 3.72 -3.38 -8.67
CA LEU A 151 5.18 -3.54 -8.74
C LEU A 151 5.92 -2.24 -8.43
N TRP A 152 5.36 -1.10 -8.84
CA TRP A 152 5.89 0.20 -8.40
C TRP A 152 5.82 0.36 -6.88
N THR A 153 4.70 -0.01 -6.23
CA THR A 153 4.62 0.00 -4.75
C THR A 153 5.67 -0.91 -4.11
N THR A 154 5.82 -2.14 -4.60
CA THR A 154 6.76 -3.11 -4.04
C THR A 154 8.20 -2.66 -4.23
N SER A 155 8.57 -2.22 -5.44
CA SER A 155 9.89 -1.68 -5.74
C SER A 155 10.21 -0.46 -4.88
N TRP A 156 9.24 0.45 -4.70
CA TRP A 156 9.42 1.65 -3.88
C TRP A 156 9.65 1.28 -2.41
N LEU A 157 8.82 0.38 -1.86
CA LEU A 157 8.93 -0.09 -0.48
C LEU A 157 10.27 -0.78 -0.22
N LEU A 158 10.72 -1.64 -1.14
CA LEU A 158 12.03 -2.30 -1.07
C LEU A 158 13.17 -1.29 -1.15
N GLY A 159 13.06 -0.27 -2.01
CA GLY A 159 14.06 0.80 -2.11
C GLY A 159 14.15 1.63 -0.83
N GLN A 160 13.02 2.00 -0.24
CA GLN A 160 12.96 2.71 1.04
C GLN A 160 13.57 1.88 2.18
N LEU A 161 13.26 0.58 2.22
CA LEU A 161 13.85 -0.36 3.18
C LEU A 161 15.37 -0.47 2.99
N ALA A 162 15.83 -0.58 1.74
CA ALA A 162 17.26 -0.64 1.42
C ALA A 162 17.99 0.63 1.90
N LEU A 163 17.43 1.82 1.65
CA LEU A 163 17.99 3.09 2.12
C LEU A 163 18.09 3.12 3.65
N MET A 164 17.04 2.67 4.34
CA MET A 164 17.02 2.63 5.81
C MET A 164 18.07 1.66 6.37
N LEU A 165 18.21 0.47 5.80
CA LEU A 165 19.21 -0.51 6.21
C LEU A 165 20.64 -0.06 5.89
N TYR A 166 20.84 0.57 4.72
CA TYR A 166 22.13 1.12 4.33
C TYR A 166 22.60 2.19 5.32
N TRP A 167 21.70 3.07 5.74
CA TRP A 167 22.06 4.12 6.69
C TRP A 167 22.45 3.58 8.07
N ARG A 168 21.82 2.49 8.52
CA ARG A 168 22.16 1.83 9.79
C ARG A 168 23.60 1.30 9.82
N LEU A 169 24.28 1.20 8.69
CA LEU A 169 25.71 0.89 8.64
C LEU A 169 26.60 2.03 9.16
N GLY A 170 26.05 3.23 9.39
CA GLY A 170 26.77 4.35 9.96
C GLY A 170 27.78 5.00 9.01
N LEU A 171 27.93 4.53 7.77
CA LEU A 171 28.88 5.11 6.80
C LEU A 171 28.61 6.59 6.52
N PHE A 172 27.33 7.00 6.52
CA PHE A 172 26.94 8.41 6.40
C PHE A 172 27.11 9.19 7.69
N SER A 173 27.02 8.53 8.86
CA SER A 173 27.23 9.16 10.17
C SER A 173 28.66 9.67 10.37
N PHE A 174 29.61 9.17 9.58
CA PHE A 174 30.98 9.69 9.52
C PHE A 174 31.05 11.12 8.96
N PHE A 175 30.16 11.47 8.02
CA PHE A 175 30.14 12.79 7.36
C PHE A 175 29.08 13.72 7.94
N PHE A 176 27.95 13.16 8.37
CA PHE A 176 26.82 13.90 8.91
C PHE A 176 26.30 13.20 10.16
N GLY A 177 26.47 13.80 11.34
CA GLY A 177 26.00 13.26 12.62
C GLY A 177 24.48 13.30 12.78
N PHE A 178 23.74 12.66 11.87
CA PHE A 178 22.29 12.52 11.95
C PHE A 178 21.92 11.39 12.91
N ASP A 179 20.97 11.68 13.78
CA ASP A 179 20.26 10.73 14.63
C ASP A 179 19.16 9.97 13.86
N GLU A 180 18.48 9.03 14.54
CA GLU A 180 17.38 8.26 13.94
C GLU A 180 16.20 9.15 13.51
N GLU A 181 16.01 10.30 14.16
CA GLU A 181 15.01 11.29 13.77
C GLU A 181 15.40 12.01 12.47
N GLY A 182 16.66 12.47 12.36
CA GLY A 182 17.20 13.11 11.16
C GLY A 182 17.08 12.21 9.93
N LEU A 183 17.26 10.91 10.12
CA LEU A 183 16.96 9.88 9.13
C LEU A 183 15.52 9.92 8.63
N GLY A 184 14.57 9.94 9.56
CA GLY A 184 13.14 10.05 9.26
C GLY A 184 12.84 11.32 8.46
N TRP A 185 13.40 12.46 8.88
CA TRP A 185 13.28 13.73 8.16
C TRP A 185 13.86 13.68 6.75
N CYS A 186 15.04 13.10 6.55
CA CYS A 186 15.65 12.94 5.24
C CYS A 186 14.75 12.12 4.30
N LEU A 187 14.20 11.00 4.77
CA LEU A 187 13.29 10.18 3.98
C LEU A 187 11.99 10.92 3.66
N ILE A 188 11.42 11.64 4.62
CA ILE A 188 10.21 12.45 4.43
C ILE A 188 10.46 13.53 3.37
N LEU A 189 11.54 14.30 3.52
CA LEU A 189 11.88 15.40 2.62
C LEU A 189 12.20 14.90 1.21
N LEU A 190 12.92 13.77 1.10
CA LEU A 190 13.18 13.12 -0.19
C LEU A 190 11.86 12.72 -0.87
N ASN A 191 10.95 12.07 -0.13
CA ASN A 191 9.67 11.65 -0.67
C ASN A 191 8.77 12.85 -1.01
N ALA A 192 8.75 13.90 -0.19
CA ALA A 192 8.00 15.12 -0.46
C ALA A 192 8.54 15.89 -1.68
N ALA A 193 9.86 15.98 -1.83
CA ALA A 193 10.51 16.59 -2.98
C ALA A 193 10.22 15.81 -4.27
N LEU A 194 10.31 14.48 -4.23
CA LEU A 194 9.95 13.62 -5.36
C LEU A 194 8.46 13.72 -5.71
N TRP A 195 7.59 13.83 -4.72
CA TRP A 195 6.18 14.08 -4.95
C TRP A 195 5.95 15.42 -5.67
N GLY A 196 6.56 16.50 -5.20
CA GLY A 196 6.51 17.81 -5.86
C GLY A 196 7.07 17.78 -7.28
N ALA A 197 8.22 17.15 -7.48
CA ALA A 197 8.85 17.00 -8.79
C ALA A 197 7.96 16.24 -9.78
N LEU A 198 7.33 15.13 -9.37
CA LEU A 198 6.43 14.35 -10.23
C LEU A 198 5.10 15.05 -10.52
N LEU A 199 4.66 15.97 -9.66
CA LEU A 199 3.49 16.81 -9.92
C LEU A 199 3.80 17.85 -11.00
N LEU A 200 5.00 18.46 -10.96
CA LEU A 200 5.46 19.46 -11.92
C LEU A 200 5.96 18.85 -13.23
N ALA A 201 6.43 17.60 -13.21
CA ALA A 201 6.98 16.93 -14.37
C ALA A 201 5.94 16.74 -15.49
N PRO A 202 6.32 16.93 -16.77
CA PRO A 202 5.45 16.68 -17.90
C PRO A 202 5.07 15.19 -17.98
N THR A 203 3.87 14.89 -18.49
CA THR A 203 3.30 13.53 -18.53
C THR A 203 4.20 12.50 -19.23
N ARG A 204 5.05 12.93 -20.17
CA ARG A 204 6.00 12.08 -20.89
C ARG A 204 7.18 11.60 -20.03
N LEU A 205 7.53 12.33 -18.97
CA LEU A 205 8.63 11.99 -18.05
C LEU A 205 8.16 11.28 -16.79
N LYS A 206 6.84 11.03 -16.64
CA LYS A 206 6.28 10.34 -15.49
C LYS A 206 6.54 8.83 -15.59
N LEU A 207 7.70 8.43 -15.10
CA LEU A 207 8.09 7.02 -15.01
C LEU A 207 7.28 6.29 -13.94
N MET A 208 6.97 6.96 -12.82
CA MET A 208 6.32 6.37 -11.66
C MET A 208 5.06 7.16 -11.26
N PRO A 209 4.02 6.51 -10.69
CA PRO A 209 2.86 7.22 -10.16
C PRO A 209 3.19 8.20 -9.04
N ALA A 210 2.78 9.47 -9.18
CA ALA A 210 3.08 10.54 -8.23
C ALA A 210 2.47 10.35 -6.83
N TRP A 211 1.41 9.53 -6.70
CA TRP A 211 0.79 9.26 -5.39
C TRP A 211 1.68 8.41 -4.48
N LEU A 212 2.62 7.63 -5.02
CA LEU A 212 3.52 6.77 -4.25
C LEU A 212 4.41 7.56 -3.27
N PRO A 213 5.25 8.51 -3.73
CA PRO A 213 6.09 9.28 -2.83
C PRO A 213 5.26 10.18 -1.90
N GLY A 214 4.09 10.68 -2.35
CA GLY A 214 3.20 11.45 -1.49
C GLY A 214 2.63 10.64 -0.32
N LEU A 215 2.27 9.38 -0.54
CA LEU A 215 1.85 8.45 0.51
C LEU A 215 3.01 8.06 1.42
N ALA A 216 4.20 7.80 0.86
CA ALA A 216 5.39 7.46 1.64
C ALA A 216 5.86 8.60 2.54
N ALA A 217 5.83 9.85 2.04
CA ALA A 217 6.06 11.05 2.86
C ALA A 217 5.04 11.14 4.00
N GLY A 218 3.75 10.91 3.69
CA GLY A 218 2.69 10.89 4.70
C GLY A 218 2.93 9.86 5.79
N LEU A 219 3.20 8.61 5.40
CA LEU A 219 3.53 7.54 6.34
C LEU A 219 4.73 7.92 7.22
N GLY A 220 5.81 8.45 6.63
CA GLY A 220 6.98 8.91 7.38
C GLY A 220 6.64 9.98 8.42
N VAL A 221 5.92 11.03 8.01
CA VAL A 221 5.52 12.11 8.93
C VAL A 221 4.59 11.60 10.02
N THR A 222 3.68 10.67 9.70
CA THR A 222 2.82 10.07 10.73
C THR A 222 3.59 9.28 11.76
N LEU A 223 4.57 8.47 11.34
CA LEU A 223 5.40 7.71 12.26
C LEU A 223 6.20 8.64 13.18
N LEU A 224 6.80 9.71 12.64
CA LEU A 224 7.46 10.72 13.47
C LEU A 224 6.47 11.42 14.42
N THR A 225 5.22 11.65 13.99
CA THR A 225 4.21 12.31 14.85
C THR A 225 3.83 11.40 16.02
N LEU A 226 3.71 10.10 15.77
CA LEU A 226 3.47 9.10 16.80
C LEU A 226 4.65 9.03 17.78
N LEU A 227 5.89 9.14 17.31
CA LEU A 227 7.07 9.21 18.17
C LEU A 227 7.14 10.52 18.98
N ALA A 228 6.80 11.65 18.35
CA ALA A 228 6.77 12.96 19.00
C ALA A 228 5.76 13.00 20.15
N LEU A 229 4.68 12.22 20.06
CA LEU A 229 3.72 12.07 21.15
C LEU A 229 4.34 11.47 22.42
N PHE A 230 5.38 10.65 22.30
CA PHE A 230 6.13 10.07 23.42
C PHE A 230 7.44 10.81 23.69
N ASP A 231 7.55 12.07 23.25
CA ASP A 231 8.73 12.93 23.45
C ASP A 231 10.02 12.33 22.84
N ALA A 232 9.87 11.41 21.88
CA ALA A 232 10.96 10.71 21.19
C ALA A 232 11.30 11.33 19.82
N ALA A 233 10.62 12.41 19.43
CA ALA A 233 10.91 13.17 18.22
C ALA A 233 10.60 14.66 18.44
N SER A 234 11.18 15.51 17.59
CA SER A 234 11.08 16.95 17.69
C SER A 234 9.64 17.50 17.56
N PRO A 235 9.29 18.59 18.28
CA PRO A 235 8.01 19.27 18.12
C PRO A 235 7.75 19.82 16.70
N TRP A 236 8.79 19.99 15.88
CA TRP A 236 8.67 20.44 14.48
C TRP A 236 7.91 19.45 13.59
N VAL A 237 7.69 18.22 14.05
CA VAL A 237 6.89 17.24 13.32
C VAL A 237 5.42 17.65 13.22
N TRP A 238 4.86 18.30 14.23
CA TRP A 238 3.44 18.73 14.24
C TRP A 238 3.05 19.65 13.08
N PRO A 239 3.76 20.76 12.81
CA PRO A 239 3.45 21.60 11.65
C PRO A 239 3.71 20.87 10.33
N ALA A 240 4.71 19.99 10.25
CA ALA A 240 4.95 19.19 9.04
C ALA A 240 3.79 18.21 8.76
N TRP A 241 3.23 17.60 9.80
CA TRP A 241 2.08 16.70 9.70
C TRP A 241 0.81 17.41 9.26
N LEU A 242 0.51 18.56 9.87
CA LEU A 242 -0.61 19.41 9.44
C LEU A 242 -0.41 19.93 8.01
N GLY A 243 0.81 20.32 7.66
CA GLY A 243 1.17 20.74 6.30
C GLY A 243 0.97 19.63 5.28
N TRP A 244 1.38 18.40 5.59
CA TRP A 244 1.14 17.25 4.72
C TRP A 244 -0.35 16.94 4.58
N LEU A 245 -1.14 16.95 5.66
CA LEU A 245 -2.59 16.75 5.59
C LEU A 245 -3.27 17.82 4.72
N ALA A 246 -2.88 19.09 4.86
CA ALA A 246 -3.41 20.17 4.05
C ALA A 246 -3.03 20.03 2.57
N ALA A 247 -1.78 19.68 2.27
CA ALA A 247 -1.31 19.44 0.91
C ALA A 247 -1.98 18.21 0.27
N ALA A 248 -2.08 17.11 1.02
CA ALA A 248 -2.77 15.89 0.61
C ALA A 248 -4.25 16.18 0.32
N TYR A 249 -4.92 16.96 1.18
CA TYR A 249 -6.28 17.40 0.93
C TYR A 249 -6.34 18.24 -0.37
N ALA A 250 -5.62 19.35 -0.46
CA ALA A 250 -5.68 20.25 -1.61
C ALA A 250 -5.40 19.55 -2.96
N LEU A 251 -4.42 18.64 -2.99
CA LEU A 251 -3.99 17.97 -4.21
C LEU A 251 -4.81 16.71 -4.55
N TRP A 252 -5.37 16.02 -3.56
CA TRP A 252 -6.09 14.75 -3.77
C TRP A 252 -7.60 14.84 -3.64
N HIS A 253 -8.14 15.93 -3.09
CA HIS A 253 -9.57 16.12 -2.80
C HIS A 253 -10.49 15.67 -3.95
N HIS A 254 -10.05 15.87 -5.20
CA HIS A 254 -10.84 15.56 -6.40
C HIS A 254 -10.27 14.46 -7.30
N ARG A 255 -9.09 13.92 -6.98
CA ARG A 255 -8.34 13.04 -7.89
C ARG A 255 -8.06 11.67 -7.31
N PHE A 256 -7.91 11.56 -6.00
CA PHE A 256 -7.36 10.35 -5.39
C PHE A 256 -7.95 10.08 -4.01
N ILE A 257 -9.12 9.43 -4.00
CA ILE A 257 -9.87 9.10 -2.77
C ILE A 257 -9.06 8.19 -1.83
N ALA A 258 -8.26 7.27 -2.38
CA ALA A 258 -7.43 6.39 -1.56
C ALA A 258 -6.37 7.17 -0.76
N GLY A 259 -5.85 8.27 -1.31
CA GLY A 259 -4.93 9.16 -0.59
C GLY A 259 -5.61 9.90 0.56
N LEU A 260 -6.86 10.35 0.35
CA LEU A 260 -7.65 10.94 1.43
C LEU A 260 -7.96 9.92 2.52
N ALA A 261 -8.22 8.65 2.15
CA ALA A 261 -8.43 7.58 3.11
C ALA A 261 -7.18 7.34 3.97
N MET A 262 -5.98 7.41 3.39
CA MET A 262 -4.72 7.37 4.13
C MET A 262 -4.54 8.58 5.05
N GLY A 263 -4.95 9.78 4.64
CA GLY A 263 -4.98 10.96 5.50
C GLY A 263 -5.95 10.80 6.69
N CYS A 264 -7.13 10.22 6.46
CA CYS A 264 -8.06 9.88 7.54
C CYS A 264 -7.47 8.82 8.48
N LEU A 265 -6.85 7.76 7.94
CA LEU A 265 -6.20 6.73 8.74
C LEU A 265 -5.09 7.31 9.62
N SER A 266 -4.28 8.21 9.04
CA SER A 266 -3.26 8.99 9.75
C SER A 266 -3.85 9.76 10.93
N LEU A 267 -4.92 10.51 10.69
CA LEU A 267 -5.61 11.29 11.73
C LEU A 267 -6.15 10.38 12.85
N ILE A 268 -6.79 9.27 12.47
CA ILE A 268 -7.32 8.28 13.42
C ILE A 268 -6.19 7.71 14.28
N ALA A 269 -5.09 7.29 13.67
CA ALA A 269 -3.95 6.71 14.39
C ALA A 269 -3.36 7.70 15.41
N VAL A 270 -3.13 8.95 15.01
CA VAL A 270 -2.59 9.98 15.90
C VAL A 270 -3.58 10.28 17.04
N ILE A 271 -4.88 10.43 16.76
CA ILE A 271 -5.89 10.69 17.79
C ILE A 271 -5.98 9.53 18.79
N LEU A 272 -6.05 8.28 18.30
CA LEU A 272 -6.16 7.11 19.17
C LEU A 272 -4.92 6.94 20.04
N THR A 273 -3.74 7.18 19.48
CA THR A 273 -2.48 7.08 20.26
C THR A 273 -2.40 8.22 21.28
N ALA A 274 -2.81 9.44 20.90
CA ALA A 274 -2.88 10.58 21.81
C ALA A 274 -3.82 10.29 22.99
N LEU A 275 -5.04 9.83 22.72
CA LEU A 275 -6.00 9.46 23.78
C LEU A 275 -5.46 8.30 24.64
N GLY A 276 -4.88 7.28 24.01
CA GLY A 276 -4.29 6.15 24.72
C GLY A 276 -3.15 6.52 25.66
N LYS A 277 -2.37 7.58 25.35
CA LYS A 277 -1.31 8.08 26.25
C LYS A 277 -1.87 8.60 27.58
N TRP A 278 -3.09 9.15 27.59
CA TRP A 278 -3.70 9.79 28.76
C TRP A 278 -4.73 8.90 29.47
N MET A 279 -5.00 7.71 28.94
CA MET A 279 -5.98 6.78 29.50
C MET A 279 -5.30 5.69 30.29
N ASP A 280 -5.89 5.31 31.41
CA ASP A 280 -5.41 4.18 32.20
C ASP A 280 -5.57 2.87 31.39
N PRO A 281 -4.58 1.96 31.43
CA PRO A 281 -4.56 0.72 30.66
C PRO A 281 -5.48 -0.36 31.27
N ASP A 282 -6.72 0.01 31.58
CA ASP A 282 -7.75 -0.84 32.15
C ASP A 282 -8.78 -1.27 31.09
N VAL A 283 -9.61 -2.27 31.42
CA VAL A 283 -10.66 -2.80 30.53
C VAL A 283 -11.58 -1.68 30.02
N ASP A 284 -11.99 -0.77 30.90
CA ASP A 284 -12.85 0.37 30.55
C ASP A 284 -12.14 1.35 29.60
N GLY A 285 -10.83 1.56 29.78
CA GLY A 285 -9.99 2.37 28.91
C GLY A 285 -9.90 1.77 27.50
N PHE A 286 -9.61 0.47 27.40
CA PHE A 286 -9.58 -0.21 26.10
C PHE A 286 -10.96 -0.25 25.41
N LEU A 287 -12.04 -0.44 26.18
CA LEU A 287 -13.41 -0.38 25.66
C LEU A 287 -13.71 1.00 25.07
N LEU A 288 -13.40 2.08 25.80
CA LEU A 288 -13.62 3.45 25.32
C LEU A 288 -12.77 3.76 24.07
N LEU A 289 -11.49 3.37 24.05
CA LEU A 289 -10.63 3.53 22.86
C LEU A 289 -11.20 2.78 21.65
N SER A 290 -11.71 1.56 21.84
CA SER A 290 -12.31 0.78 20.75
C SER A 290 -13.59 1.46 20.22
N LEU A 291 -14.42 2.02 21.10
CA LEU A 291 -15.63 2.75 20.72
C LEU A 291 -15.29 4.01 19.92
N ILE A 292 -14.28 4.76 20.36
CA ILE A 292 -13.78 5.95 19.67
C ILE A 292 -13.19 5.56 18.31
N ALA A 293 -12.41 4.48 18.23
CA ALA A 293 -11.84 3.98 16.99
C ALA A 293 -12.94 3.63 15.97
N ILE A 294 -14.01 2.95 16.41
CA ILE A 294 -15.18 2.66 15.58
C ILE A 294 -15.86 3.95 15.14
N GLY A 295 -16.12 4.87 16.06
CA GLY A 295 -16.78 6.16 15.78
C GLY A 295 -16.03 6.99 14.74
N LEU A 296 -14.72 7.15 14.92
CA LEU A 296 -13.85 7.88 13.99
C LEU A 296 -13.77 7.18 12.62
N SER A 297 -13.67 5.85 12.61
CA SER A 297 -13.65 5.06 11.35
C SER A 297 -14.96 5.20 10.58
N VAL A 298 -16.10 5.19 11.26
CA VAL A 298 -17.43 5.41 10.66
C VAL A 298 -17.55 6.84 10.13
N ALA A 299 -17.12 7.84 10.88
CA ALA A 299 -17.14 9.24 10.47
C ALA A 299 -16.27 9.47 9.21
N ALA A 300 -15.05 8.94 9.21
CA ALA A 300 -14.14 8.97 8.07
C ALA A 300 -14.75 8.28 6.84
N SER A 301 -15.33 7.09 7.02
CA SER A 301 -15.98 6.36 5.93
C SER A 301 -17.17 7.12 5.33
N ARG A 302 -18.02 7.72 6.18
CA ARG A 302 -19.15 8.56 5.73
C ARG A 302 -18.68 9.78 4.95
N TRP A 303 -17.65 10.46 5.46
CA TRP A 303 -17.06 11.62 4.79
C TRP A 303 -16.47 11.23 3.43
N LEU A 304 -15.68 10.15 3.35
CA LEU A 304 -15.13 9.64 2.08
C LEU A 304 -16.24 9.24 1.09
N GLN A 305 -17.34 8.65 1.57
CA GLN A 305 -18.50 8.34 0.73
C GLN A 305 -19.18 9.60 0.19
N GLN A 306 -19.29 10.65 0.99
CA GLN A 306 -19.84 11.93 0.55
C GLN A 306 -18.97 12.55 -0.53
N GLN A 307 -17.64 12.56 -0.36
CA GLN A 307 -16.70 13.02 -1.38
C GLN A 307 -16.79 12.20 -2.67
N ARG A 308 -17.00 10.88 -2.56
CA ARG A 308 -17.19 10.03 -3.74
C ARG A 308 -18.50 10.35 -4.49
N ARG A 309 -19.55 10.76 -3.78
CA ARG A 309 -20.87 11.08 -4.36
C ARG A 309 -20.93 12.44 -5.03
N SER A 310 -20.21 13.45 -4.52
CA SER A 310 -20.09 14.76 -5.18
C SER A 310 -19.36 14.71 -6.53
N HIS A 311 -18.77 13.57 -6.88
CA HIS A 311 -17.96 13.36 -8.09
C HIS A 311 -18.55 12.34 -9.07
N ALA A 312 -19.76 11.80 -8.82
CA ALA A 312 -20.47 10.86 -9.68
C ALA A 312 -21.72 11.48 -10.31
#